data_AF-A0A8S3K0W0-F1
#
_entry.id   AF-A0A8S3K0W0-F1
#
_cell.length_a   1.000
_cell.length_b   1.000
_cell.length_c   1.000
_cell.angle_alpha   90.00
_cell.angle_beta   90.00
_cell.angle_gamma   90.00
#
_symmetry.space_group_name_H-M   'P 1'
#
loop_
_entity.id
_entity.type
_entity.pdbx_description
1 polymer ?
#
loop_
_entity_poly.entity_id
_entity_poly.type
_entity_poly.pdbx_seq_one_letter_code
_entity_poly.pdbx_strand_id
1 'polypeptide(L)'
;MERTYQKFINQVRSTLKADPCCPLCYRKFDKQSEGEQLMRDMELQIKGPEYRSKIDRDLGLLQEKFEKCLNLKSVNSQLQDLEETDIPTLKNQMKQLDKEIVELKNKQTDLEKELNDQITSPLEQCEQVKTDIIMLNKYVVERKDFETKITICQQ
;
A
#
# COMPACT_ATOMS: atom_id res chain seq x y z
N MET A 1 37.06 31.90 8.27
CA MET A 1 37.81 32.29 9.48
C MET A 1 39.25 31.80 9.43
N GLU A 2 39.54 30.51 9.21
CA GLU A 2 40.92 29.97 9.14
C GLU A 2 41.87 30.74 8.20
N ARG A 3 41.44 31.06 6.98
CA ARG A 3 42.23 31.88 6.02
C ARG A 3 42.58 33.27 6.57
N THR A 4 41.73 33.82 7.43
CA THR A 4 41.96 35.12 8.09
C THR A 4 43.01 34.98 9.18
N TYR A 5 42.93 33.92 10.00
CA TYR A 5 43.93 33.60 11.02
C TYR A 5 45.31 33.29 10.40
N GLN A 6 45.37 32.52 9.31
CA GLN A 6 46.62 32.23 8.59
C GLN A 6 47.27 33.50 8.02
N LYS A 7 46.47 34.40 7.42
CA LYS A 7 46.97 35.70 6.95
C LYS A 7 47.53 36.54 8.10
N PHE A 8 46.82 36.56 9.24
CA PHE A 8 47.26 37.27 10.44
C PHE A 8 48.57 36.71 11.01
N ILE A 9 48.70 35.39 11.15
CA ILE A 9 49.92 34.72 11.61
C ILE A 9 51.10 35.04 10.68
N ASN A 10 50.88 34.99 9.35
CA ASN A 10 51.92 35.33 8.38
C ASN A 10 52.33 36.81 8.46
N GLN A 11 51.40 37.70 8.78
CA GLN A 11 51.66 39.13 8.95
C GLN A 11 52.40 39.44 10.26
N VAL A 12 52.04 38.77 11.37
CA VAL A 12 52.81 38.86 12.63
C VAL A 12 54.23 38.34 12.41
N ARG A 13 54.39 37.23 11.69
CA ARG A 13 55.69 36.62 11.36
C ARG A 13 56.58 37.53 10.51
N SER A 14 55.99 38.35 9.63
CA SER A 14 56.75 39.31 8.82
C SER A 14 57.12 40.57 9.60
N THR A 15 56.25 41.09 10.47
CA THR A 15 56.53 42.29 11.28
C THR A 15 57.52 42.02 12.41
N LEU A 16 57.49 40.83 13.01
CA LEU A 16 58.43 40.39 14.05
C LEU A 16 59.92 40.57 13.69
N LYS A 17 60.29 40.54 12.40
CA LYS A 17 61.68 40.67 11.94
C LYS A 17 62.14 42.12 11.71
N ALA A 18 61.20 43.05 11.51
CA ALA A 18 61.51 44.42 11.09
C ALA A 18 61.03 45.48 12.10
N ASP A 19 59.79 45.37 12.58
CA ASP A 19 59.22 46.20 13.64
C ASP A 19 58.16 45.37 14.38
N PRO A 20 58.47 44.80 15.55
CA PRO A 20 57.60 43.85 16.22
C PRO A 20 56.36 44.56 16.77
N CYS A 21 55.26 44.49 16.01
CA CYS A 21 53.96 45.05 16.38
C CYS A 21 52.79 44.12 16.02
N CYS A 22 51.69 44.25 16.75
CA CYS A 22 50.43 43.55 16.49
C CYS A 22 49.75 44.14 15.23
N PRO A 23 49.43 43.35 14.20
CA PRO A 23 48.85 43.87 12.97
C PRO A 23 47.39 44.35 13.08
N LEU A 24 46.68 44.04 14.18
CA LEU A 24 45.29 44.48 14.38
C LEU A 24 45.19 45.80 15.14
N CYS A 25 46.07 46.02 16.12
CA CYS A 25 46.03 47.19 16.99
C CYS A 25 47.29 48.05 16.95
N TYR A 26 48.29 47.68 16.14
CA TYR A 26 49.58 48.36 15.98
C TYR A 26 50.39 48.54 17.28
N ARG A 27 50.01 47.86 18.36
CA ARG A 27 50.76 47.84 19.62
C ARG A 27 52.10 47.14 19.40
N LYS A 28 53.19 47.77 19.84
CA LYS A 28 54.53 47.15 19.82
C LYS A 28 54.60 46.01 20.84
N PHE A 29 55.27 44.93 20.45
CA PHE A 29 55.60 43.85 21.37
C PHE A 29 56.82 44.25 22.19
N ASP A 30 56.73 44.10 23.51
CA ASP A 30 57.81 44.48 24.42
C ASP A 30 58.93 43.44 24.40
N LYS A 31 58.60 42.19 24.03
CA LYS A 31 59.55 41.09 23.83
C LYS A 31 59.17 40.29 22.59
N GLN A 32 60.18 39.78 21.88
CA GLN A 32 59.98 38.88 20.73
C GLN A 32 59.15 37.64 21.11
N SER A 33 59.30 37.16 22.36
CA SER A 33 58.53 36.03 22.90
C SER A 33 57.01 36.26 22.93
N GLU A 34 56.55 37.51 23.01
CA GLU A 34 55.11 37.85 23.03
C GLU A 34 54.47 37.64 21.66
N GLY A 35 55.16 38.04 20.58
CA GLY A 35 54.69 37.79 19.22
C GLY A 35 54.74 36.31 18.85
N GLU A 36 55.74 35.57 19.34
CA GLU A 36 55.81 34.11 19.18
C GLU A 36 54.70 33.38 19.96
N GLN A 37 54.37 33.83 21.17
CA GLN A 37 53.27 33.28 21.95
C GLN A 37 51.92 33.57 21.27
N LEU A 38 51.70 34.78 20.77
CA LEU A 38 50.50 35.13 20.02
C LEU A 38 50.33 34.27 18.75
N MET A 39 51.42 34.01 18.02
CA MET A 39 51.38 33.09 16.87
C MET A 39 50.98 31.68 17.29
N ARG A 40 51.56 31.14 18.37
CA ARG A 40 51.21 29.82 18.89
C ARG A 40 49.75 29.72 19.33
N ASP A 41 49.25 30.74 20.04
CA ASP A 41 47.85 30.78 20.48
C ASP A 41 46.90 30.80 19.29
N MET A 42 47.23 31.57 18.24
CA MET A 42 46.44 31.63 17.00
C MET A 42 46.53 30.34 16.18
N GLU A 43 47.69 29.68 16.15
CA GLU A 43 47.88 28.37 15.51
C GLU A 43 47.07 27.27 16.23
N LEU A 44 46.96 27.33 17.57
CA LEU A 44 46.11 26.43 18.36
C LEU A 44 44.60 26.67 18.14
N GLN A 45 44.19 27.90 17.83
CA GLN A 45 42.79 28.22 17.49
C GLN A 45 42.39 27.73 16.08
N ILE A 46 43.36 27.52 15.19
CA ILE A 46 43.11 26.92 13.88
C ILE A 46 42.94 25.40 14.07
N LYS A 47 41.71 24.92 13.92
CA LYS A 47 41.46 23.48 13.87
C LYS A 47 42.19 22.88 12.67
N GLY A 48 43.01 21.87 12.91
CA GLY A 48 43.87 21.27 11.90
C GLY A 48 43.10 20.59 10.74
N PRO A 49 43.82 20.26 9.64
CA PRO A 49 43.24 19.65 8.45
C PRO A 49 42.54 18.31 8.71
N GLU A 50 42.96 17.57 9.74
CA GLU A 50 42.32 16.31 10.16
C GLU A 50 40.89 16.51 10.67
N TYR A 51 40.66 17.55 11.48
CA TYR A 51 39.32 17.88 11.98
C TYR A 51 38.38 18.26 10.83
N ARG A 52 38.90 18.99 9.85
CA ARG A 52 38.15 19.36 8.65
C ARG A 52 37.83 18.15 7.79
N SER A 53 38.81 17.27 7.59
CA SER A 53 38.62 16.03 6.82
C SER A 53 37.58 15.12 7.47
N LYS A 54 37.51 15.11 8.80
CA LYS A 54 36.45 14.42 9.55
C LYS A 54 35.08 15.05 9.31
N ILE A 55 34.95 16.38 9.42
CA ILE A 55 33.68 17.08 9.16
C ILE A 55 33.22 16.85 7.72
N ASP A 56 34.11 16.98 6.75
CA ASP A 56 33.76 16.82 5.33
C ASP A 56 33.27 15.39 5.06
N ARG A 57 33.88 14.38 5.70
CA ARG A 57 33.42 12.99 5.64
C ARG A 57 32.05 12.81 6.30
N ASP A 58 31.86 13.34 7.50
CA ASP A 58 30.60 13.23 8.25
C ASP A 58 29.46 13.91 7.49
N LEU A 59 29.73 15.06 6.85
CA LEU A 59 28.79 15.76 5.98
C LEU A 59 28.44 14.94 4.75
N GLY A 60 29.42 14.33 4.08
CA GLY A 60 29.17 13.45 2.94
C GLY A 60 28.28 12.26 3.30
N LEU A 61 28.55 11.61 4.45
CA LEU A 61 27.72 10.52 4.95
C LEU A 61 26.29 10.96 5.28
N LEU A 62 26.12 12.17 5.82
CA LEU A 62 24.80 12.71 6.13
C LEU A 62 24.02 13.06 4.86
N GLN A 63 24.68 13.63 3.85
CA GLN A 63 24.08 13.91 2.54
C GLN A 63 23.62 12.63 1.85
N GLU A 64 24.44 11.58 1.82
CA GLU A 64 24.07 10.30 1.23
C GLU A 64 22.84 9.69 1.92
N LYS A 65 22.78 9.76 3.25
CA LYS A 65 21.60 9.31 4.02
C LYS A 65 20.37 10.14 3.68
N PHE A 66 20.51 11.45 3.57
CA PHE A 66 19.40 12.35 3.25
C PHE A 66 18.83 12.08 1.86
N GLU A 67 19.69 11.89 0.85
CA GLU A 67 19.27 11.53 -0.51
C GLU A 67 18.52 10.18 -0.54
N LYS A 68 19.03 9.18 0.20
CA LYS A 68 18.33 7.90 0.37
C LYS A 68 16.94 8.10 0.99
N CYS A 69 16.81 8.91 2.03
CA CYS A 69 15.52 9.22 2.64
C CYS A 69 14.56 9.95 1.69
N LEU A 70 15.07 10.88 0.87
CA LEU A 70 14.25 11.57 -0.13
C LEU A 70 13.68 10.60 -1.17
N ASN A 71 14.51 9.67 -1.65
CA ASN A 71 14.06 8.65 -2.61
C ASN A 71 12.97 7.76 -2.00
N LEU A 72 13.11 7.39 -0.72
CA LEU A 72 12.12 6.56 -0.01
C LEU A 72 10.80 7.28 0.31
N LYS A 73 10.77 8.62 0.32
CA LYS A 73 9.57 9.39 0.63
C LYS A 73 8.41 9.08 -0.31
N SER A 74 8.69 8.97 -1.61
CA SER A 74 7.67 8.63 -2.62
C SER A 74 7.08 7.24 -2.41
N VAL A 75 7.95 6.26 -2.14
CA VAL A 75 7.56 4.87 -1.85
C VAL A 75 6.74 4.80 -0.57
N ASN A 76 7.12 5.55 0.47
CA ASN A 76 6.37 5.58 1.72
C ASN A 76 4.96 6.17 1.54
N SER A 77 4.81 7.20 0.70
CA SER A 77 3.50 7.74 0.36
C SER A 77 2.63 6.70 -0.34
N GLN A 78 3.19 5.98 -1.33
CA GLN A 78 2.47 4.92 -2.03
C GLN A 78 2.07 3.77 -1.11
N LEU A 79 2.95 3.39 -0.18
CA LEU A 79 2.64 2.37 0.83
C LEU A 79 1.50 2.82 1.75
N GLN A 80 1.49 4.09 2.15
CA GLN A 80 0.43 4.65 2.96
C GLN A 80 -0.92 4.64 2.23
N ASP A 81 -0.94 5.05 0.96
CA ASP A 81 -2.16 5.01 0.12
C ASP A 81 -2.69 3.57 -0.01
N LEU A 82 -1.79 2.60 -0.22
CA LEU A 82 -2.12 1.18 -0.29
C LEU A 82 -2.72 0.66 1.03
N GLU A 83 -2.10 0.97 2.17
CA GLU A 83 -2.54 0.51 3.49
C GLU A 83 -3.84 1.16 3.95
N GLU A 84 -3.97 2.47 3.77
CA GLU A 84 -5.10 3.24 4.30
C GLU A 84 -6.31 3.23 3.36
N THR A 85 -6.11 3.11 2.04
CA THR A 85 -7.18 3.29 1.06
C THR A 85 -7.45 2.03 0.24
N ASP A 86 -6.44 1.53 -0.49
CA ASP A 86 -6.69 0.51 -1.52
C ASP A 86 -7.02 -0.85 -0.89
N ILE A 87 -6.23 -1.30 0.08
CA ILE A 87 -6.45 -2.59 0.76
C ILE A 87 -7.81 -2.61 1.49
N PRO A 88 -8.18 -1.60 2.29
CA PRO A 88 -9.50 -1.55 2.92
C PRO A 88 -10.65 -1.53 1.92
N THR A 89 -10.52 -0.76 0.83
CA THR A 89 -11.52 -0.69 -0.23
C THR A 89 -11.73 -2.05 -0.88
N LEU A 90 -10.66 -2.72 -1.30
CA LEU A 90 -10.72 -4.05 -1.90
C LEU A 90 -11.31 -5.08 -0.94
N LYS A 91 -10.93 -5.06 0.34
CA LYS A 91 -11.52 -5.94 1.36
C LYS A 91 -13.02 -5.72 1.51
N ASN A 92 -13.49 -4.48 1.46
CA ASN A 92 -14.92 -4.18 1.54
C ASN A 92 -15.66 -4.66 0.30
N GLN A 93 -15.10 -4.47 -0.90
CA GLN A 93 -15.66 -4.99 -2.15
C GLN A 93 -15.76 -6.51 -2.13
N MET A 94 -14.71 -7.21 -1.69
CA MET A 94 -14.74 -8.67 -1.54
C MET A 94 -15.87 -9.12 -0.60
N LYS A 95 -16.02 -8.47 0.57
CA LYS A 95 -17.10 -8.77 1.51
C LYS A 95 -18.49 -8.53 0.92
N GLN A 96 -18.65 -7.55 0.04
CA GLN A 96 -19.92 -7.29 -0.65
C GLN A 96 -20.20 -8.39 -1.67
N LEU A 97 -19.22 -8.74 -2.51
CA LEU A 97 -19.34 -9.82 -3.47
C LEU A 97 -19.64 -11.18 -2.79
N ASP A 98 -19.01 -11.48 -1.65
CA ASP A 98 -19.30 -12.70 -0.90
C ASP A 98 -20.77 -12.75 -0.42
N LYS A 99 -21.33 -11.61 0.00
CA LYS A 99 -22.74 -11.52 0.38
C LYS A 99 -23.66 -11.73 -0.83
N GLU A 100 -23.35 -11.08 -1.95
CA GLU A 100 -24.10 -11.23 -3.19
C GLU A 100 -24.09 -12.68 -3.69
N ILE A 101 -22.94 -13.37 -3.59
CA ILE A 101 -22.83 -14.79 -3.94
C ILE A 101 -23.75 -15.64 -3.07
N VAL A 102 -23.78 -15.40 -1.76
CA VAL A 102 -24.66 -16.14 -0.84
C VAL A 102 -26.14 -15.87 -1.15
N GLU A 103 -26.50 -14.61 -1.39
CA GLU A 103 -27.87 -14.24 -1.77
C GLU A 103 -28.31 -14.90 -3.07
N LEU A 104 -27.44 -14.91 -4.09
CA LEU A 104 -27.72 -15.55 -5.38
C LEU A 104 -27.87 -17.07 -5.24
N LYS A 105 -27.04 -17.72 -4.42
CA LYS A 105 -27.16 -19.16 -4.13
C LYS A 105 -28.48 -19.49 -3.44
N ASN A 106 -28.90 -18.67 -2.49
CA ASN A 106 -30.18 -18.86 -1.81
C ASN A 106 -31.33 -18.70 -2.80
N LYS A 107 -31.32 -17.64 -3.62
CA LYS A 107 -32.32 -17.43 -4.68
C LYS A 107 -32.36 -18.59 -5.68
N GLN A 108 -31.21 -19.13 -6.08
CA GLN A 108 -31.15 -20.31 -6.94
C GLN A 108 -31.84 -21.50 -6.29
N THR A 109 -31.54 -21.78 -5.02
CA THR A 109 -32.13 -22.89 -4.27
C THR A 109 -33.65 -22.73 -4.14
N ASP A 110 -34.12 -21.52 -3.87
CA ASP A 110 -35.55 -21.22 -3.77
C ASP A 110 -36.26 -21.44 -5.11
N LEU A 111 -35.66 -20.99 -6.22
CA LEU A 111 -36.19 -21.20 -7.58
C LEU A 111 -36.21 -22.68 -7.97
N GLU A 112 -35.17 -23.44 -7.63
CA GLU A 112 -35.12 -24.89 -7.87
C GLU A 112 -36.23 -25.62 -7.10
N LYS A 113 -36.48 -25.21 -5.85
CA LYS A 113 -37.58 -25.73 -5.06
C LYS A 113 -38.94 -25.36 -5.65
N GLU A 114 -39.13 -24.11 -6.04
CA GLU A 114 -40.37 -23.64 -6.67
C GLU A 114 -40.65 -24.40 -7.97
N LEU A 115 -39.63 -24.60 -8.81
CA LEU A 115 -39.72 -25.39 -10.04
C LEU A 115 -40.14 -26.84 -9.73
N ASN A 116 -39.53 -27.45 -8.72
CA ASN A 116 -39.85 -28.81 -8.34
C ASN A 116 -41.29 -28.94 -7.82
N ASP A 117 -41.73 -28.00 -6.99
CA ASP A 117 -43.05 -28.01 -6.37
C ASP A 117 -44.16 -27.70 -7.40
N GLN A 118 -43.93 -26.77 -8.33
CA GLN A 118 -44.94 -26.33 -9.30
C GLN A 118 -44.99 -27.16 -10.58
N ILE A 119 -43.87 -27.74 -11.02
CA ILE A 119 -43.78 -28.39 -12.33
C ILE A 119 -43.41 -29.86 -12.17
N THR A 120 -42.27 -30.18 -11.56
CA THR A 120 -41.75 -31.56 -11.54
C THR A 120 -42.68 -32.51 -10.80
N SER A 121 -43.06 -32.19 -9.56
CA SER A 121 -43.93 -33.05 -8.74
C SER A 121 -45.33 -33.22 -9.35
N PRO A 122 -46.02 -32.16 -9.80
CA PRO A 122 -47.30 -32.31 -10.51
C PRO A 122 -47.20 -33.13 -11.80
N LEU A 123 -46.12 -32.98 -12.57
CA LEU A 123 -45.91 -33.75 -13.79
C LEU A 123 -45.75 -35.24 -13.49
N GLU A 124 -44.99 -35.59 -12.45
CA GLU A 124 -44.84 -36.98 -11.99
C GLU A 124 -46.19 -37.57 -11.57
N GLN A 125 -47.01 -36.81 -10.83
CA GLN A 125 -48.36 -37.23 -10.46
C GLN A 125 -49.24 -37.45 -11.70
N CYS A 126 -49.18 -36.56 -12.68
CA CYS A 126 -49.91 -36.73 -13.94
C CYS A 126 -49.48 -37.99 -14.70
N GLU A 127 -48.18 -38.30 -14.74
CA GLU A 127 -47.69 -39.53 -15.38
C GLU A 127 -48.15 -40.79 -14.64
N GLN A 128 -48.26 -40.76 -13.31
CA GLN A 128 -48.82 -41.88 -12.54
C GLN A 128 -50.29 -42.15 -12.89
N VAL A 129 -51.11 -41.10 -13.05
CA VAL A 129 -52.55 -41.22 -13.33
C VAL A 129 -52.85 -41.54 -14.82
N LYS A 130 -51.88 -41.35 -15.70
CA LYS A 130 -52.01 -41.54 -17.15
C LYS A 130 -52.48 -42.94 -17.55
N THR A 131 -51.97 -43.98 -16.89
CA THR A 131 -52.34 -45.37 -17.19
C THR A 131 -53.80 -45.64 -16.82
N ASP A 132 -54.25 -45.10 -15.70
CA ASP A 132 -55.63 -45.24 -15.25
C ASP A 132 -56.60 -44.55 -16.22
N ILE A 133 -56.25 -43.37 -16.73
CA ILE A 133 -57.04 -42.66 -17.75
C ILE A 133 -57.17 -43.50 -19.03
N ILE A 134 -56.09 -44.14 -19.48
CA ILE A 134 -56.12 -45.02 -20.66
C ILE A 134 -57.06 -46.20 -20.42
N MET A 135 -56.99 -46.82 -19.23
CA MET A 135 -57.86 -47.93 -18.87
C MET A 135 -59.33 -47.50 -18.78
N LEU A 136 -59.60 -46.33 -18.20
CA LEU A 136 -60.94 -45.76 -18.07
C LEU A 136 -61.56 -45.51 -19.45
N ASN A 137 -60.78 -44.96 -20.39
CA ASN A 137 -61.23 -44.77 -21.78
C ASN A 137 -61.60 -46.10 -22.45
N LYS A 138 -60.82 -47.15 -22.24
CA LYS A 138 -61.14 -48.49 -22.74
C LYS A 138 -62.49 -48.98 -22.20
N TYR A 139 -62.72 -48.86 -20.89
CA TYR A 139 -63.99 -49.26 -20.28
C TYR A 139 -65.18 -48.40 -20.75
N VAL A 140 -64.98 -47.10 -21.00
CA VAL A 140 -66.03 -46.24 -21.57
C VAL A 140 -66.45 -46.72 -22.96
N VAL A 141 -65.50 -47.16 -23.79
CA VAL A 141 -65.79 -47.72 -25.12
C VAL A 141 -66.53 -49.06 -25.00
N GLU A 142 -66.04 -49.97 -24.16
CA GLU A 142 -66.68 -51.28 -23.92
C GLU A 142 -68.12 -51.11 -23.40
N ARG A 143 -68.36 -50.18 -22.47
CA ARG A 143 -69.70 -49.90 -21.95
C ARG A 143 -70.66 -49.46 -23.05
N LYS A 144 -70.22 -48.56 -23.95
CA LYS A 144 -71.04 -48.10 -25.10
C LYS A 144 -71.38 -49.24 -26.06
N ASP A 145 -70.43 -50.13 -26.31
CA ASP A 145 -70.67 -51.33 -27.14
C ASP A 145 -71.70 -52.24 -26.49
N PHE A 146 -71.61 -52.48 -25.17
CA PHE A 146 -72.62 -53.25 -24.44
C PHE A 146 -73.99 -52.56 -24.42
N GLU A 147 -74.08 -51.26 -24.20
CA GLU A 147 -75.33 -50.49 -24.29
C GLU A 147 -75.99 -50.64 -25.66
N THR A 148 -75.20 -50.59 -26.74
CA THR A 148 -75.69 -50.77 -28.12
C THR A 148 -76.25 -52.18 -28.31
N LYS A 149 -75.52 -53.21 -27.85
CA LYS A 149 -75.96 -54.61 -27.92
C LYS A 149 -77.23 -54.88 -27.13
N ILE A 150 -77.35 -54.33 -25.91
CA ILE A 150 -78.55 -54.43 -25.09
C ILE A 150 -79.75 -53.81 -25.82
N THR A 151 -79.57 -52.62 -26.39
CA THR A 151 -80.63 -51.94 -27.15
C THR A 151 -81.14 -52.79 -28.32
N ILE A 152 -80.24 -53.48 -29.03
CA ILE A 152 -80.59 -54.39 -30.13
C ILE A 152 -81.39 -55.60 -29.62
N CYS A 153 -81.01 -56.19 -28.48
CA CYS A 153 -81.69 -57.34 -27.91
C CYS A 153 -83.08 -57.02 -27.32
N GLN A 154 -83.42 -55.74 -27.13
CA GLN A 154 -84.71 -55.29 -26.60
C GLN A 154 -85.74 -54.92 -27.70
N GLN A 155 -85.37 -55.05 -28.98
CA GLN A 155 -86.25 -54.93 -30.14
C GLN A 155 -86.69 -56.30 -30.66
#